data_AF-A0AAJ2TDN3-F1
#
_entry.id   AF-A0AAJ2TDN3-F1
#
_cell.length_a   1.000
_cell.length_b   1.000
_cell.length_c   1.000
_cell.angle_alpha   90.00
_cell.angle_beta   90.00
_cell.angle_gamma   90.00
#
_symmetry.space_group_name_H-M   'P 1'
#
loop_
_entity.id
_entity.type
_entity.pdbx_description
1 polymer ?
#
loop_
_entity_poly.entity_id
_entity_poly.type
_entity_poly.pdbx_seq_one_letter_code
_entity_poly.pdbx_strand_id
1 'polypeptide(L)'
;MPKKLDGERNHFLFSEGHDIYYYDDTGLYYQDNNSDPVLMFSWITIGLSVDLIRNVIIISPEELYVQITDPDTGNDAFGKISLVPVSSVYGEGVDTPPTLRLAIDQENNPYSARMLKYASSFVRSEKGCQVEIVSYSDTEGGLSANQKLARDISAGDQPDLVVFGGGLSYETLAKQDVFADIYGFIDADPDYDRSDFLGCVLSPFESSDGTLKRLVSEFAIQTMISGKNTVGELESMTLDDFAGFGSSLPDGQYLVSTISFDGKDLPERLLNNTLPVMLDEFVDFESGKCDFDGIRTLLDICTNSKILAVPGFTDPKSLAEKKLLFAPVYYFNLEYFMLDRYMSFPDGDIQYTGYPTTTGNQKNSAVYPVISTSIMKTSASQNTSWELIKYFIGMKEREAEKVTEARDVADLMNFPCTKKGIEGMITVARSYRFGMSAGEIENDDGSISSVISVNAYDLPEEESERVKKNSNLGLEVYFTDEDEKALWSLLDSAGRIYTKGSSVLPIITEEASSCFAGVKSIDDVVGLIQNRVNILINE
;
A
#
# COMPACT_ATOMS: atom_id res chain seq x y z
N MET A 1 2.59 -33.93 25.86
CA MET A 1 2.87 -32.89 24.85
C MET A 1 1.53 -32.48 24.28
N PRO A 2 1.20 -31.18 24.27
CA PRO A 2 -0.07 -30.69 23.74
C PRO A 2 -0.22 -31.13 22.28
N LYS A 3 -1.42 -31.57 21.91
CA LYS A 3 -1.75 -31.85 20.51
C LYS A 3 -1.95 -30.53 19.78
N LYS A 4 -1.22 -30.35 18.67
CA LYS A 4 -1.40 -29.33 17.63
C LYS A 4 -1.60 -27.89 18.16
N LEU A 5 -0.51 -27.15 18.21
CA LEU A 5 -0.52 -25.69 18.24
C LEU A 5 -0.06 -25.25 16.84
N ASP A 6 -0.99 -24.86 15.99
CA ASP A 6 -0.69 -24.27 14.68
C ASP A 6 -0.56 -22.74 14.91
N GLY A 7 0.68 -22.24 15.01
CA GLY A 7 1.01 -20.82 15.20
C GLY A 7 2.51 -20.58 15.30
N GLU A 8 3.04 -19.54 14.63
CA GLU A 8 4.48 -19.29 14.47
C GLU A 8 5.18 -18.77 15.75
N ARG A 9 4.43 -18.33 16.78
CA ARG A 9 4.96 -17.90 18.09
C ARG A 9 4.06 -18.31 19.25
N ASN A 10 4.31 -19.49 19.82
CA ASN A 10 3.62 -19.92 21.05
C ASN A 10 4.49 -19.64 22.28
N HIS A 11 4.00 -18.80 23.19
CA HIS A 11 4.66 -18.48 24.44
C HIS A 11 3.96 -19.15 25.62
N PHE A 12 4.61 -20.13 26.24
CA PHE A 12 4.04 -20.88 27.36
C PHE A 12 4.30 -20.18 28.70
N LEU A 13 3.27 -20.17 29.54
CA LEU A 13 3.27 -19.57 30.87
C LEU A 13 2.67 -20.57 31.87
N PHE A 14 3.17 -20.53 33.10
CA PHE A 14 2.68 -21.38 34.18
C PHE A 14 2.26 -20.49 35.35
N SER A 15 1.01 -20.63 35.78
CA SER A 15 0.46 -19.92 36.93
C SER A 15 -0.70 -20.71 37.53
N GLU A 16 -1.25 -20.23 38.65
CA GLU A 16 -2.40 -20.86 39.30
C GLU A 16 -3.66 -20.76 38.42
N GLY A 17 -4.59 -21.71 38.58
CA GLY A 17 -5.90 -21.72 37.92
C GLY A 17 -6.05 -22.74 36.80
N HIS A 18 -5.03 -22.89 35.95
CA HIS A 18 -5.02 -23.82 34.80
C HIS A 18 -3.68 -24.56 34.67
N ASP A 19 -3.67 -25.71 34.01
CA ASP A 19 -2.45 -26.52 33.85
C ASP A 19 -1.39 -25.79 33.03
N ILE A 20 -1.80 -25.17 31.92
CA ILE A 20 -0.94 -24.41 31.01
C ILE A 20 -1.69 -23.18 30.52
N TYR A 21 -1.00 -22.04 30.49
CA TYR A 21 -1.40 -20.89 29.69
C TYR A 21 -0.45 -20.76 28.51
N TYR A 22 -0.95 -20.28 27.38
CA TYR A 22 -0.08 -19.81 26.31
C TYR A 22 -0.74 -18.67 25.57
N TYR A 23 0.05 -17.89 24.86
CA TYR A 23 -0.48 -16.91 23.93
C TYR A 23 0.21 -16.99 22.57
N ASP A 24 -0.53 -16.55 21.57
CA ASP A 24 -0.10 -16.38 20.18
C ASP A 24 -0.47 -14.98 19.69
N ASP A 25 -0.46 -14.79 18.37
CA ASP A 25 -0.75 -13.52 17.72
C ASP A 25 -2.21 -13.05 17.90
N THR A 26 -3.12 -13.98 18.20
CA THR A 26 -4.56 -13.74 18.35
C THR A 26 -4.93 -13.36 19.77
N GLY A 27 -4.43 -14.11 20.77
CA GLY A 27 -4.88 -13.93 22.15
C GLY A 27 -4.19 -14.79 23.20
N LEU A 28 -4.75 -14.75 24.41
CA LEU A 28 -4.32 -15.58 25.53
C LEU A 28 -5.26 -16.78 25.67
N TYR A 29 -4.68 -17.96 25.87
CA TYR A 29 -5.37 -19.24 25.96
C TYR A 29 -4.98 -19.96 27.26
N TYR A 30 -5.88 -20.82 27.73
CA TYR A 30 -5.56 -21.84 28.72
C TYR A 30 -5.87 -23.24 28.19
N GLN A 31 -5.25 -24.25 28.80
CA GLN A 31 -5.50 -25.65 28.48
C GLN A 31 -5.38 -26.50 29.75
N ASP A 32 -6.40 -27.32 30.02
CA ASP A 32 -6.46 -28.23 31.17
C ASP A 32 -6.56 -29.68 30.72
N ASN A 33 -5.90 -30.60 31.43
CA ASN A 33 -6.03 -32.05 31.21
C ASN A 33 -5.74 -32.53 29.76
N ASN A 34 -4.91 -31.80 29.00
CA ASN A 34 -4.71 -31.98 27.56
C ASN A 34 -6.00 -31.88 26.72
N SER A 35 -6.97 -31.06 27.14
CA SER A 35 -8.14 -30.67 26.32
C SER A 35 -7.71 -29.85 25.10
N ASP A 36 -8.64 -29.50 24.23
CA ASP A 36 -8.36 -28.44 23.26
C ASP A 36 -8.14 -27.10 24.01
N PRO A 37 -7.26 -26.22 23.52
CA PRO A 37 -7.08 -24.89 24.07
C PRO A 37 -8.36 -24.06 24.08
N VAL A 38 -8.53 -23.24 25.12
CA VAL A 38 -9.65 -22.32 25.26
C VAL A 38 -9.15 -20.89 25.23
N LEU A 39 -9.65 -20.08 24.29
CA LEU A 39 -9.36 -18.65 24.21
C LEU A 39 -9.97 -17.92 25.41
N MET A 40 -9.14 -17.25 26.21
CA MET A 40 -9.60 -16.40 27.31
C MET A 40 -10.11 -15.06 26.79
N PHE A 41 -9.30 -14.39 25.97
CA PHE A 41 -9.62 -13.14 25.28
C PHE A 41 -8.64 -12.91 24.14
N SER A 42 -9.07 -12.19 23.10
CA SER A 42 -8.18 -11.74 22.03
C SER A 42 -7.49 -10.45 22.43
N TRP A 43 -6.21 -10.29 22.05
CA TRP A 43 -5.44 -9.08 22.35
C TRP A 43 -6.13 -7.81 21.85
N ILE A 44 -6.72 -7.86 20.67
CA ILE A 44 -7.35 -6.69 20.05
C ILE A 44 -8.57 -6.20 20.83
N THR A 45 -9.31 -7.10 21.49
CA THR A 45 -10.51 -6.75 22.28
C THR A 45 -10.20 -5.89 23.50
N ILE A 46 -8.96 -5.97 24.00
CA ILE A 46 -8.44 -5.14 25.10
C ILE A 46 -7.47 -4.06 24.61
N GLY A 47 -7.45 -3.82 23.31
CA GLY A 47 -6.63 -2.79 22.69
C GLY A 47 -5.14 -3.09 22.73
N LEU A 48 -4.74 -4.35 22.54
CA LEU A 48 -3.34 -4.75 22.36
C LEU A 48 -3.17 -5.50 21.04
N SER A 49 -1.93 -5.53 20.53
CA SER A 49 -1.51 -6.51 19.54
C SER A 49 -0.28 -7.23 20.09
N VAL A 50 -0.07 -8.48 19.67
CA VAL A 50 1.03 -9.31 20.16
C VAL A 50 2.40 -8.65 19.94
N ASP A 51 2.59 -7.90 18.85
CA ASP A 51 3.86 -7.26 18.52
C ASP A 51 4.22 -6.12 19.49
N LEU A 52 3.21 -5.61 20.23
CA LEU A 52 3.43 -4.65 21.30
C LEU A 52 3.84 -5.36 22.60
N ILE A 53 3.54 -6.65 22.77
CA ILE A 53 3.74 -7.37 24.02
C ILE A 53 5.20 -7.84 24.14
N ARG A 54 5.88 -7.38 25.19
CA ARG A 54 7.24 -7.80 25.55
C ARG A 54 7.25 -8.93 26.58
N ASN A 55 6.29 -8.92 27.50
CA ASN A 55 6.17 -9.93 28.53
C ASN A 55 4.73 -10.02 29.05
N VAL A 56 4.34 -11.21 29.50
CA VAL A 56 3.04 -11.48 30.12
C VAL A 56 3.30 -12.24 31.41
N ILE A 57 2.75 -11.75 32.51
CA ILE A 57 2.84 -12.37 33.84
C ILE A 57 1.43 -12.61 34.34
N ILE A 58 1.04 -13.87 34.50
CA ILE A 58 -0.29 -14.25 34.99
C ILE A 58 -0.20 -14.44 36.50
N ILE A 59 -0.98 -13.67 37.26
CA ILE A 59 -1.07 -13.80 38.73
C ILE A 59 -2.21 -14.75 39.09
N SER A 60 -3.34 -14.66 38.37
CA SER A 60 -4.49 -15.53 38.47
C SER A 60 -5.28 -15.52 37.15
N PRO A 61 -6.30 -16.37 36.96
CA PRO A 61 -7.18 -16.29 35.78
C PRO A 61 -7.87 -14.93 35.58
N GLU A 62 -7.97 -14.12 36.64
CA GLU A 62 -8.68 -12.84 36.63
C GLU A 62 -7.73 -11.64 36.60
N GLU A 63 -6.43 -11.84 36.82
CA GLU A 63 -5.46 -10.75 36.95
C GLU A 63 -4.10 -11.12 36.33
N LEU A 64 -3.65 -10.28 35.39
CA LEU A 64 -2.34 -10.42 34.75
C LEU A 64 -1.69 -9.05 34.52
N TYR A 65 -0.37 -9.09 34.40
CA TYR A 65 0.46 -7.94 34.09
C TYR A 65 1.11 -8.12 32.73
N VAL A 66 1.21 -7.03 31.98
CA VAL A 66 1.88 -7.01 30.68
C VAL A 66 2.95 -5.96 30.67
N GLN A 67 4.11 -6.28 30.10
CA GLN A 67 5.04 -5.27 29.62
C GLN A 67 4.77 -5.10 28.13
N ILE A 68 4.52 -3.87 27.71
CA ILE A 68 4.27 -3.54 26.31
C ILE A 68 5.25 -2.46 25.84
N THR A 69 5.53 -2.43 24.54
CA THR A 69 5.96 -1.20 23.89
C THR A 69 4.70 -0.39 23.60
N ASP A 70 4.57 0.75 24.28
CA ASP A 70 3.46 1.67 24.08
C ASP A 70 3.42 2.12 22.60
N PRO A 71 2.32 1.89 21.88
CA PRO A 71 2.28 2.14 20.44
C PRO A 71 2.25 3.63 20.08
N ASP A 72 1.87 4.49 21.04
CA ASP A 72 1.73 5.92 20.87
C ASP A 72 3.10 6.59 21.11
N THR A 73 3.83 6.19 22.15
CA THR A 73 5.14 6.78 22.52
C THR A 73 6.37 5.97 22.09
N GLY A 74 6.22 4.67 21.81
CA GLY A 74 7.33 3.77 21.51
C GLY A 74 8.15 3.29 22.71
N ASN A 75 7.83 3.75 23.93
CA ASN A 75 8.54 3.38 25.15
C ASN A 75 7.98 2.13 25.81
N ASP A 76 8.77 1.49 26.67
CA ASP A 76 8.27 0.41 27.52
C ASP A 76 7.25 0.94 28.54
N ALA A 77 6.10 0.28 28.61
CA ALA A 77 5.04 0.52 29.57
C ALA A 77 4.62 -0.78 30.26
N PHE A 78 4.13 -0.67 31.50
CA PHE A 78 3.61 -1.79 32.28
C PHE A 78 2.11 -1.61 32.47
N GLY A 79 1.34 -2.58 32.00
CA GLY A 79 -0.11 -2.63 32.12
C GLY A 79 -0.55 -3.68 33.14
N LYS A 80 -1.68 -3.41 33.78
CA LYS A 80 -2.47 -4.40 34.54
C LYS A 80 -3.74 -4.68 33.75
N ILE A 81 -4.02 -5.95 33.52
CA ILE A 81 -5.26 -6.43 32.90
C ILE A 81 -6.04 -7.20 33.96
N SER A 82 -7.31 -6.87 34.09
CA SER A 82 -8.20 -7.48 35.07
C SER A 82 -9.52 -7.86 34.43
N LEU A 83 -9.99 -9.07 34.70
CA LEU A 83 -11.33 -9.49 34.33
C LEU A 83 -12.32 -8.78 35.25
N VAL A 84 -13.14 -7.91 34.68
CA VAL A 84 -14.14 -7.12 35.42
C VAL A 84 -15.52 -7.28 34.80
N PRO A 85 -16.60 -7.12 35.58
CA PRO A 85 -17.94 -7.01 35.03
C PRO A 85 -18.04 -5.82 34.07
N VAL A 86 -18.82 -5.96 33.00
CA VAL A 86 -19.09 -4.90 32.02
C VAL A 86 -19.57 -3.61 32.70
N SER A 87 -20.40 -3.72 33.74
CA SER A 87 -20.89 -2.57 34.52
C SER A 87 -19.79 -1.80 35.25
N SER A 88 -18.63 -2.40 35.49
CA SER A 88 -17.47 -1.70 36.07
C SER A 88 -16.76 -0.81 35.06
N VAL A 89 -16.94 -1.06 33.76
CA VAL A 89 -16.36 -0.27 32.66
C VAL A 89 -17.34 0.81 32.22
N TYR A 90 -18.60 0.43 31.95
CA TYR A 90 -19.59 1.34 31.36
C TYR A 90 -20.57 1.94 32.36
N GLY A 91 -20.63 1.42 33.59
CA GLY A 91 -21.66 1.77 34.57
C GLY A 91 -22.87 0.84 34.53
N GLU A 92 -23.67 0.82 35.60
CA GLU A 92 -24.90 0.04 35.63
C GLU A 92 -25.97 0.62 34.70
N GLY A 93 -26.59 -0.23 33.89
CA GLY A 93 -27.69 0.16 32.99
C GLY A 93 -27.28 1.04 31.81
N VAL A 94 -25.97 1.15 31.53
CA VAL A 94 -25.44 1.83 30.35
C VAL A 94 -25.33 0.84 29.20
N ASP A 95 -25.88 1.22 28.04
CA ASP A 95 -25.73 0.44 26.81
C ASP A 95 -24.25 0.40 26.41
N THR A 96 -23.72 -0.80 26.26
CA THR A 96 -22.34 -0.99 25.79
C THR A 96 -22.21 -0.55 24.35
N PRO A 97 -21.13 0.16 23.96
CA PRO A 97 -20.82 0.40 22.57
C PRO A 97 -20.79 -0.93 21.80
N PRO A 98 -21.34 -1.01 20.57
CA PRO A 98 -21.27 -2.22 19.78
C PRO A 98 -19.81 -2.58 19.49
N THR A 99 -19.51 -3.87 19.51
CA THR A 99 -18.23 -4.39 19.02
C THR A 99 -18.15 -4.16 17.52
N LEU A 100 -17.09 -3.50 17.06
CA LEU A 100 -16.88 -3.21 15.65
C LEU A 100 -16.18 -4.40 14.99
N ARG A 101 -16.78 -4.94 13.93
CA ARG A 101 -16.21 -6.04 13.14
C ARG A 101 -15.35 -5.51 12.02
N LEU A 102 -14.04 -5.72 12.13
CA LEU A 102 -13.03 -5.27 11.16
C LEU A 102 -12.59 -6.42 10.25
N ALA A 103 -12.96 -6.37 8.98
CA ALA A 103 -12.51 -7.33 7.99
C ALA A 103 -11.11 -7.00 7.49
N ILE A 104 -10.20 -7.98 7.55
CA ILE A 104 -8.80 -7.84 7.12
C ILE A 104 -8.24 -9.20 6.69
N ASP A 105 -7.42 -9.23 5.66
CA ASP A 105 -6.56 -10.39 5.41
C ASP A 105 -5.36 -10.31 6.35
N GLN A 106 -5.23 -11.21 7.33
CA GLN A 106 -4.08 -11.16 8.25
C GLN A 106 -2.85 -11.90 7.70
N GLU A 107 -3.06 -12.88 6.82
CA GLU A 107 -2.03 -13.80 6.35
C GLU A 107 -1.25 -13.21 5.17
N ASN A 108 -1.94 -12.65 4.17
CA ASN A 108 -1.30 -12.16 2.94
C ASN A 108 -1.21 -10.63 2.88
N ASN A 109 -1.48 -9.93 3.99
CA ASN A 109 -1.34 -8.49 4.08
C ASN A 109 -0.06 -8.11 4.83
N PRO A 110 0.97 -7.57 4.14
CA PRO A 110 2.21 -7.15 4.80
C PRO A 110 2.00 -5.98 5.78
N TYR A 111 0.84 -5.31 5.73
CA TYR A 111 0.46 -4.22 6.62
C TYR A 111 -0.49 -4.65 7.74
N SER A 112 -0.81 -5.95 7.88
CA SER A 112 -1.76 -6.43 8.90
C SER A 112 -1.37 -6.01 10.32
N ALA A 113 -0.11 -6.19 10.70
CA ALA A 113 0.41 -5.77 12.01
C ALA A 113 0.24 -4.26 12.26
N ARG A 114 0.44 -3.43 11.23
CA ARG A 114 0.23 -1.97 11.30
C ARG A 114 -1.25 -1.65 11.54
N MET A 115 -2.16 -2.31 10.83
CA MET A 115 -3.61 -2.12 10.98
C MET A 115 -4.11 -2.56 12.35
N LEU A 116 -3.61 -3.70 12.84
CA LEU A 116 -3.91 -4.18 14.20
C LEU A 116 -3.40 -3.18 15.23
N LYS A 117 -2.19 -2.65 15.08
CA LYS A 117 -1.66 -1.58 15.97
C LYS A 117 -2.58 -0.36 16.00
N TYR A 118 -3.04 0.11 14.85
CA TYR A 118 -3.93 1.27 14.77
C TYR A 118 -5.29 0.98 15.42
N ALA A 119 -5.89 -0.18 15.14
CA ALA A 119 -7.13 -0.61 15.77
C ALA A 119 -6.97 -0.79 17.30
N SER A 120 -5.85 -1.34 17.77
CA SER A 120 -5.55 -1.44 19.20
C SER A 120 -5.46 -0.05 19.85
N SER A 121 -4.82 0.92 19.21
CA SER A 121 -4.78 2.31 19.72
C SER A 121 -6.16 2.96 19.75
N PHE A 122 -7.04 2.66 18.78
CA PHE A 122 -8.43 3.11 18.83
C PHE A 122 -9.18 2.53 20.04
N VAL A 123 -9.07 1.22 20.30
CA VAL A 123 -9.74 0.55 21.42
C VAL A 123 -9.36 1.17 22.78
N ARG A 124 -8.12 1.62 22.95
CA ARG A 124 -7.64 2.28 24.19
C ARG A 124 -7.99 3.76 24.30
N SER A 125 -8.65 4.34 23.30
CA SER A 125 -8.94 5.76 23.26
C SER A 125 -10.28 6.14 23.90
N GLU A 126 -10.49 7.43 24.17
CA GLU A 126 -11.76 7.93 24.73
C GLU A 126 -12.97 7.68 23.83
N LYS A 127 -12.77 7.59 22.51
CA LYS A 127 -13.82 7.27 21.53
C LYS A 127 -13.83 5.80 21.11
N GLY A 128 -12.98 4.98 21.72
CA GLY A 128 -12.79 3.58 21.39
C GLY A 128 -13.98 2.69 21.76
N CYS A 129 -14.16 1.62 20.99
CA CYS A 129 -14.98 0.47 21.37
C CYS A 129 -14.18 -0.82 21.19
N GLN A 130 -14.77 -1.96 21.59
CA GLN A 130 -14.17 -3.25 21.28
C GLN A 130 -14.14 -3.47 19.76
N VAL A 131 -13.03 -4.02 19.28
CA VAL A 131 -12.86 -4.42 17.88
C VAL A 131 -12.73 -5.94 17.82
N GLU A 132 -13.49 -6.56 16.93
CA GLU A 132 -13.35 -7.96 16.53
C GLU A 132 -12.69 -8.00 15.16
N ILE A 133 -11.64 -8.82 15.02
CA ILE A 133 -11.00 -9.05 13.73
C ILE A 133 -11.71 -10.21 13.03
N VAL A 134 -12.24 -9.94 11.84
CA VAL A 134 -12.81 -10.97 10.96
C VAL A 134 -11.80 -11.23 9.85
N SER A 135 -11.00 -12.28 9.99
CA SER A 135 -9.93 -12.55 9.03
C SER A 135 -10.43 -13.24 7.77
N TYR A 136 -10.00 -12.74 6.60
CA TYR A 136 -10.29 -13.35 5.31
C TYR A 136 -8.99 -13.65 4.56
N SER A 137 -8.62 -14.92 4.47
CA SER A 137 -7.45 -15.41 3.73
C SER A 137 -7.81 -16.41 2.63
N ASP A 138 -6.91 -16.65 1.69
CA ASP A 138 -7.10 -17.59 0.58
C ASP A 138 -6.76 -19.06 0.95
N THR A 139 -6.24 -19.31 2.14
CA THR A 139 -5.61 -20.59 2.52
C THR A 139 -6.60 -21.68 2.92
N GLU A 140 -7.77 -21.31 3.44
CA GLU A 140 -8.76 -22.27 3.95
C GLU A 140 -10.02 -22.44 3.06
N GLY A 141 -10.52 -23.67 2.91
CA GLY A 141 -11.88 -23.91 2.40
C GLY A 141 -12.08 -23.75 0.89
N GLY A 142 -11.01 -23.54 0.10
CA GLY A 142 -11.06 -23.52 -1.37
C GLY A 142 -11.75 -22.30 -1.99
N LEU A 143 -12.12 -21.31 -1.17
CA LEU A 143 -12.64 -20.01 -1.60
C LEU A 143 -11.56 -18.95 -1.37
N SER A 144 -11.49 -17.96 -2.25
CA SER A 144 -10.67 -16.77 -2.00
C SER A 144 -11.23 -15.92 -0.85
N ALA A 145 -10.39 -15.07 -0.27
CA ALA A 145 -10.73 -14.09 0.74
C ALA A 145 -11.94 -13.24 0.32
N ASN A 146 -11.95 -12.75 -0.93
CA ASN A 146 -13.06 -11.98 -1.48
C ASN A 146 -14.34 -12.81 -1.62
N GLN A 147 -14.26 -14.09 -2.00
CA GLN A 147 -15.43 -14.97 -2.09
C GLN A 147 -16.03 -15.26 -0.71
N LYS A 148 -15.18 -15.45 0.31
CA LYS A 148 -15.62 -15.61 1.70
C LYS A 148 -16.33 -14.34 2.19
N LEU A 149 -15.73 -13.17 1.99
CA LEU A 149 -16.33 -11.88 2.36
C LEU A 149 -17.67 -11.65 1.64
N ALA A 150 -17.72 -11.89 0.31
CA ALA A 150 -18.96 -11.75 -0.46
C ALA A 150 -20.07 -12.70 0.01
N ARG A 151 -19.71 -13.94 0.40
CA ARG A 151 -20.65 -14.90 0.99
C ARG A 151 -21.22 -14.39 2.31
N ASP A 152 -20.36 -13.89 3.20
CA ASP A 152 -20.78 -13.45 4.53
C ASP A 152 -21.63 -12.17 4.44
N ILE A 153 -21.30 -11.26 3.51
CA ILE A 153 -22.15 -10.13 3.15
C ILE A 153 -23.53 -10.61 2.65
N SER A 154 -23.56 -11.56 1.72
CA SER A 154 -24.81 -12.09 1.17
C SER A 154 -25.66 -12.85 2.20
N ALA A 155 -25.02 -13.45 3.21
CA ALA A 155 -25.68 -14.15 4.31
C ALA A 155 -26.20 -13.21 5.41
N GLY A 156 -25.87 -11.91 5.35
CA GLY A 156 -26.19 -10.94 6.39
C GLY A 156 -25.24 -10.97 7.58
N ASP A 157 -24.15 -11.73 7.51
CA ASP A 157 -23.08 -11.80 8.52
C ASP A 157 -21.89 -10.89 8.15
N GLN A 158 -22.20 -9.70 7.62
CA GLN A 158 -21.21 -8.74 7.15
C GLN A 158 -20.37 -8.11 8.28
N PRO A 159 -19.12 -7.70 8.00
CA PRO A 159 -18.36 -6.82 8.88
C PRO A 159 -18.98 -5.42 8.96
N ASP A 160 -18.40 -4.55 9.79
CA ASP A 160 -18.74 -3.12 9.83
C ASP A 160 -17.80 -2.30 8.93
N LEU A 161 -16.51 -2.63 8.96
CA LEU A 161 -15.44 -1.95 8.23
C LEU A 161 -14.58 -2.99 7.50
N VAL A 162 -14.20 -2.70 6.26
CA VAL A 162 -13.28 -3.54 5.46
C VAL A 162 -11.99 -2.80 5.21
N VAL A 163 -10.85 -3.45 5.46
CA VAL A 163 -9.51 -2.96 5.14
C VAL A 163 -9.00 -3.67 3.88
N PHE A 164 -8.63 -2.89 2.87
CA PHE A 164 -7.95 -3.37 1.67
C PHE A 164 -6.45 -3.06 1.77
N GLY A 165 -5.63 -4.07 1.53
CA GLY A 165 -4.16 -4.02 1.69
C GLY A 165 -3.46 -5.38 1.53
N GLY A 166 -4.22 -6.48 1.52
CA GLY A 166 -3.75 -7.85 1.24
C GLY A 166 -4.57 -8.50 0.12
N GLY A 167 -5.04 -9.74 0.35
CA GLY A 167 -5.87 -10.49 -0.60
C GLY A 167 -7.29 -9.94 -0.80
N LEU A 168 -7.78 -9.06 0.07
CA LEU A 168 -9.04 -8.35 -0.12
C LEU A 168 -8.90 -7.23 -1.17
N SER A 169 -9.77 -7.25 -2.18
CA SER A 169 -9.82 -6.27 -3.27
C SER A 169 -11.19 -5.60 -3.34
N TYR A 170 -11.18 -4.27 -3.27
CA TYR A 170 -12.37 -3.44 -3.41
C TYR A 170 -13.09 -3.68 -4.74
N GLU A 171 -12.33 -3.88 -5.82
CA GLU A 171 -12.85 -4.00 -7.18
C GLU A 171 -13.78 -5.21 -7.34
N THR A 172 -13.62 -6.24 -6.49
CA THR A 172 -14.50 -7.43 -6.48
C THR A 172 -15.87 -7.18 -5.85
N LEU A 173 -16.00 -6.13 -5.03
CA LEU A 173 -17.23 -5.78 -4.30
C LEU A 173 -17.89 -4.49 -4.82
N ALA A 174 -17.20 -3.72 -5.65
CA ALA A 174 -17.66 -2.42 -6.14
C ALA A 174 -19.05 -2.46 -6.80
N LYS A 175 -19.39 -3.54 -7.51
CA LYS A 175 -20.69 -3.74 -8.17
C LYS A 175 -21.88 -3.89 -7.22
N GLN A 176 -21.65 -4.28 -5.98
CA GLN A 176 -22.73 -4.70 -5.08
C GLN A 176 -23.40 -3.50 -4.36
N ASP A 177 -22.89 -2.27 -4.51
CA ASP A 177 -23.31 -1.06 -3.75
C ASP A 177 -23.46 -1.31 -2.24
N VAL A 178 -22.49 -2.05 -1.68
CA VAL A 178 -22.49 -2.47 -0.27
C VAL A 178 -21.81 -1.46 0.67
N PHE A 179 -21.10 -0.47 0.11
CA PHE A 179 -20.33 0.50 0.88
C PHE A 179 -21.04 1.84 1.03
N ALA A 180 -20.87 2.47 2.18
CA ALA A 180 -21.37 3.80 2.49
C ALA A 180 -20.60 4.88 1.70
N ASP A 181 -21.22 6.05 1.54
CA ASP A 181 -20.54 7.22 0.98
C ASP A 181 -19.68 7.89 2.07
N ILE A 182 -18.36 7.82 1.91
CA ILE A 182 -17.36 8.37 2.82
C ILE A 182 -17.46 9.90 2.90
N TYR A 183 -17.86 10.57 1.82
CA TYR A 183 -18.00 12.02 1.84
C TYR A 183 -19.03 12.50 2.86
N GLY A 184 -20.10 11.74 3.07
CA GLY A 184 -21.09 12.06 4.11
C GLY A 184 -20.51 12.08 5.52
N PHE A 185 -19.47 11.28 5.79
CA PHE A 185 -18.78 11.29 7.09
C PHE A 185 -17.78 12.44 7.18
N ILE A 186 -17.01 12.70 6.12
CA ILE A 186 -16.09 13.85 6.07
C ILE A 186 -16.87 15.15 6.28
N ASP A 187 -17.94 15.37 5.53
CA ASP A 187 -18.72 16.62 5.61
C ASP A 187 -19.44 16.84 6.95
N ALA A 188 -19.67 15.77 7.70
CA ALA A 188 -20.30 15.81 9.02
C ALA A 188 -19.28 15.92 10.16
N ASP A 189 -17.98 15.74 9.86
CA ASP A 189 -16.93 15.71 10.86
C ASP A 189 -16.46 17.14 11.22
N PRO A 190 -16.32 17.49 12.50
CA PRO A 190 -15.80 18.80 12.89
C PRO A 190 -14.26 18.91 12.77
N ASP A 191 -13.54 17.80 12.67
CA ASP A 191 -12.07 17.75 12.68
C ASP A 191 -11.48 17.68 11.25
N TYR A 192 -12.30 17.35 10.25
CA TYR A 192 -11.88 17.17 8.85
C TYR A 192 -12.82 17.85 7.86
N ASP A 193 -12.24 18.58 6.91
CA ASP A 193 -12.89 19.02 5.69
C ASP A 193 -12.37 18.22 4.48
N ARG A 194 -13.17 18.12 3.41
CA ARG A 194 -12.70 17.48 2.15
C ARG A 194 -11.39 18.09 1.63
N SER A 195 -11.16 19.39 1.88
CA SER A 195 -9.96 20.10 1.45
C SER A 195 -8.68 19.74 2.21
N ASP A 196 -8.79 19.03 3.33
CA ASP A 196 -7.63 18.56 4.10
C ASP A 196 -6.98 17.33 3.44
N PHE A 197 -7.77 16.58 2.67
CA PHE A 197 -7.32 15.44 1.90
C PHE A 197 -6.67 15.86 0.58
N LEU A 198 -5.78 15.01 0.07
CA LEU A 198 -5.16 15.21 -1.24
C LEU A 198 -6.16 14.89 -2.36
N GLY A 199 -6.18 15.70 -3.42
CA GLY A 199 -7.10 15.47 -4.55
C GLY A 199 -6.91 14.10 -5.20
N CYS A 200 -5.66 13.59 -5.23
CA CYS A 200 -5.32 12.30 -5.84
C CYS A 200 -5.87 11.08 -5.09
N VAL A 201 -6.21 11.20 -3.80
CA VAL A 201 -6.86 10.11 -3.04
C VAL A 201 -8.38 10.24 -2.98
N LEU A 202 -8.93 11.31 -3.58
CA LEU A 202 -10.36 11.57 -3.64
C LEU A 202 -10.87 11.38 -5.08
N SER A 203 -10.61 12.34 -5.97
CA SER A 203 -11.25 12.41 -7.29
C SER A 203 -11.07 11.16 -8.15
N PRO A 204 -9.89 10.50 -8.22
CA PRO A 204 -9.74 9.26 -8.98
C PRO A 204 -10.56 8.09 -8.44
N PHE A 205 -10.95 8.14 -7.16
CA PHE A 205 -11.69 7.10 -6.45
C PHE A 205 -13.19 7.39 -6.32
N GLU A 206 -13.66 8.52 -6.85
CA GLU A 206 -15.08 8.83 -6.92
C GLU A 206 -15.80 7.87 -7.88
N SER A 207 -16.94 7.35 -7.45
CA SER A 207 -17.84 6.57 -8.30
C SER A 207 -18.57 7.48 -9.29
N SER A 208 -19.17 6.91 -10.34
CA SER A 208 -19.84 7.70 -11.38
C SER A 208 -21.02 8.55 -10.88
N ASP A 209 -21.58 8.21 -9.71
CA ASP A 209 -22.63 8.95 -9.01
C ASP A 209 -22.13 10.12 -8.14
N GLY A 210 -20.81 10.33 -8.09
CA GLY A 210 -20.15 11.38 -7.30
C GLY A 210 -19.93 11.03 -5.83
N THR A 211 -20.15 9.78 -5.43
CA THR A 211 -19.86 9.31 -4.06
C THR A 211 -18.46 8.75 -3.92
N LEU A 212 -17.91 8.76 -2.71
CA LEU A 212 -16.62 8.15 -2.41
C LEU A 212 -16.85 6.89 -1.57
N LYS A 213 -16.72 5.70 -2.16
CA LYS A 213 -17.05 4.43 -1.49
C LYS A 213 -15.87 3.76 -0.78
N ARG A 214 -14.66 4.29 -0.99
CA ARG A 214 -13.40 3.82 -0.40
C ARG A 214 -12.50 5.02 -0.13
N LEU A 215 -11.92 5.09 1.07
CA LEU A 215 -10.90 6.08 1.39
C LEU A 215 -9.52 5.44 1.41
N VAL A 216 -8.58 6.00 0.67
CA VAL A 216 -7.17 5.60 0.71
C VAL A 216 -6.49 6.39 1.83
N SER A 217 -6.06 5.73 2.89
CA SER A 217 -5.39 6.37 4.02
C SER A 217 -3.86 6.41 3.87
N GLU A 218 -3.31 5.42 3.16
CA GLU A 218 -1.89 5.35 2.81
C GLU A 218 -1.73 4.95 1.36
N PHE A 219 -0.82 5.60 0.64
CA PHE A 219 -0.60 5.31 -0.77
C PHE A 219 0.86 5.46 -1.18
N ALA A 220 1.15 5.02 -2.39
CA ALA A 220 2.38 5.32 -3.09
C ALA A 220 2.02 5.85 -4.49
N ILE A 221 2.94 6.56 -5.13
CA ILE A 221 2.74 7.05 -6.49
C ILE A 221 3.50 6.15 -7.46
N GLN A 222 2.81 5.65 -8.48
CA GLN A 222 3.43 5.08 -9.66
C GLN A 222 3.37 6.08 -10.80
N THR A 223 4.48 6.26 -11.51
CA THR A 223 4.53 7.14 -12.68
C THR A 223 5.60 6.68 -13.65
N MET A 224 5.59 7.25 -14.85
CA MET A 224 6.69 7.14 -15.80
C MET A 224 7.50 8.43 -15.73
N ILE A 225 8.81 8.33 -15.52
CA ILE A 225 9.72 9.48 -15.58
C ILE A 225 10.51 9.48 -16.88
N SER A 226 10.85 10.67 -17.36
CA SER A 226 11.70 10.88 -18.52
C SER A 226 12.50 12.17 -18.37
N GLY A 227 13.51 12.37 -19.24
CA GLY A 227 14.31 13.59 -19.28
C GLY A 227 13.80 14.55 -20.35
N LYS A 228 13.55 15.80 -19.99
CA LYS A 228 13.13 16.86 -20.92
C LYS A 228 14.13 17.04 -22.07
N ASN A 229 15.43 16.90 -21.80
CA ASN A 229 16.45 17.00 -22.84
C ASN A 229 16.58 15.74 -23.70
N THR A 230 15.92 14.64 -23.32
CA THR A 230 15.95 13.36 -24.04
C THR A 230 14.71 13.20 -24.92
N VAL A 231 13.52 13.46 -24.39
CA VAL A 231 12.24 13.24 -25.09
C VAL A 231 11.45 14.52 -25.39
N GLY A 232 11.95 15.68 -24.97
CA GLY A 232 11.21 16.95 -25.01
C GLY A 232 10.29 17.13 -23.80
N GLU A 233 9.67 18.31 -23.67
CA GLU A 233 8.64 18.51 -22.65
C GLU A 233 7.33 17.83 -23.08
N LEU A 234 6.77 17.01 -22.19
CA LEU A 234 5.54 16.25 -22.44
C LEU A 234 4.45 16.68 -21.45
N GLU A 235 3.31 17.13 -21.98
CA GLU A 235 2.11 17.39 -21.16
C GLU A 235 1.24 16.13 -21.00
N SER A 236 1.29 15.22 -21.97
CA SER A 236 0.57 13.94 -21.97
C SER A 236 1.27 12.94 -22.87
N MET A 237 0.91 11.66 -22.75
CA MET A 237 1.48 10.59 -23.57
C MET A 237 0.42 9.57 -23.93
N THR A 238 0.19 9.36 -25.23
CA THR A 238 -0.61 8.24 -25.73
C THR A 238 0.25 6.98 -25.89
N LEU A 239 -0.39 5.81 -26.02
CA LEU A 239 0.29 4.58 -26.42
C LEU A 239 1.00 4.72 -27.78
N ASP A 240 0.40 5.45 -28.72
CA ASP A 240 1.00 5.67 -30.05
C ASP A 240 2.23 6.60 -29.96
N ASP A 241 2.18 7.66 -29.14
CA ASP A 241 3.34 8.52 -28.88
C ASP A 241 4.49 7.72 -28.28
N PHE A 242 4.17 6.88 -27.28
CA PHE A 242 5.15 6.01 -26.61
C PHE A 242 5.79 5.02 -27.59
N ALA A 243 5.00 4.37 -28.45
CA ALA A 243 5.50 3.51 -29.52
C ALA A 243 6.39 4.28 -30.53
N GLY A 244 6.03 5.53 -30.83
CA GLY A 244 6.78 6.43 -31.70
C GLY A 244 8.22 6.65 -31.23
N PHE A 245 8.43 6.84 -29.93
CA PHE A 245 9.77 6.97 -29.34
C PHE A 245 10.63 5.71 -29.52
N GLY A 246 10.00 4.52 -29.60
CA GLY A 246 10.71 3.24 -29.77
C GLY A 246 11.15 2.94 -31.19
N SER A 247 10.52 3.55 -32.20
CA SER A 247 10.59 3.12 -33.61
C SER A 247 11.94 3.34 -34.30
N SER A 248 12.86 4.13 -33.73
CA SER A 248 14.18 4.42 -34.33
C SER A 248 15.27 4.66 -33.28
N LEU A 249 15.24 3.89 -32.19
CA LEU A 249 16.24 3.99 -31.14
C LEU A 249 17.63 3.54 -31.63
N PRO A 250 18.68 4.38 -31.46
CA PRO A 250 20.07 3.99 -31.66
C PRO A 250 20.47 2.72 -30.90
N ASP A 251 21.57 2.11 -31.31
CA ASP A 251 22.16 1.00 -30.56
C ASP A 251 22.58 1.46 -29.16
N GLY A 252 22.22 0.66 -28.14
CA GLY A 252 22.47 0.99 -26.73
C GLY A 252 21.42 1.88 -26.07
N GLN A 253 20.38 2.33 -26.80
CA GLN A 253 19.20 2.98 -26.22
C GLN A 253 18.01 2.03 -26.11
N TYR A 254 17.22 2.24 -25.07
CA TYR A 254 16.03 1.48 -24.72
C TYR A 254 14.84 2.43 -24.53
N LEU A 255 13.66 1.98 -24.95
CA LEU A 255 12.44 2.76 -24.78
C LEU A 255 12.10 2.86 -23.29
N VAL A 256 12.08 1.71 -22.62
CA VAL A 256 11.58 1.55 -21.25
C VAL A 256 12.30 0.45 -20.50
N SER A 257 12.29 0.51 -19.17
CA SER A 257 12.87 -0.51 -18.31
C SER A 257 11.81 -1.37 -17.62
N THR A 258 12.18 -2.58 -17.26
CA THR A 258 11.38 -3.46 -16.39
C THR A 258 12.28 -4.17 -15.39
N ILE A 259 11.75 -4.42 -14.19
CA ILE A 259 12.50 -5.13 -13.14
C ILE A 259 12.62 -6.61 -13.53
N SER A 260 13.84 -7.07 -13.79
CA SER A 260 14.14 -8.47 -14.11
C SER A 260 15.57 -8.83 -13.75
N PHE A 261 15.74 -9.80 -12.86
CA PHE A 261 17.06 -10.28 -12.41
C PHE A 261 17.69 -11.27 -13.40
N ASP A 262 16.89 -12.00 -14.18
CA ASP A 262 17.37 -12.98 -15.15
C ASP A 262 17.22 -12.53 -16.62
N GLY A 263 16.71 -11.31 -16.82
CA GLY A 263 16.50 -10.71 -18.13
C GLY A 263 15.38 -11.34 -18.95
N LYS A 264 14.52 -12.17 -18.35
CA LYS A 264 13.43 -12.87 -19.05
C LYS A 264 12.08 -12.20 -18.85
N ASP A 265 11.15 -12.60 -19.72
CA ASP A 265 9.72 -12.25 -19.70
C ASP A 265 9.50 -10.72 -19.66
N LEU A 266 10.37 -9.98 -20.34
CA LEU A 266 10.33 -8.50 -20.37
C LEU A 266 9.01 -7.96 -20.95
N PRO A 267 8.44 -8.54 -22.03
CA PRO A 267 7.11 -8.14 -22.52
C PRO A 267 6.01 -8.30 -21.47
N GLU A 268 5.95 -9.45 -20.79
CA GLU A 268 4.99 -9.74 -19.73
C GLU A 268 5.15 -8.77 -18.55
N ARG A 269 6.40 -8.47 -18.17
CA ARG A 269 6.70 -7.53 -17.09
C ARG A 269 6.28 -6.11 -17.44
N LEU A 270 6.50 -5.67 -18.69
CA LEU A 270 6.06 -4.35 -19.13
C LEU A 270 4.54 -4.24 -19.14
N LEU A 271 3.85 -5.29 -19.60
CA LEU A 271 2.39 -5.38 -19.55
C LEU A 271 1.89 -5.27 -18.11
N ASN A 272 2.45 -6.07 -17.20
CA ASN A 272 2.03 -6.12 -15.79
C ASN A 272 2.31 -4.81 -15.03
N ASN A 273 3.28 -4.01 -15.46
CA ASN A 273 3.54 -2.69 -14.89
C ASN A 273 2.61 -1.60 -15.44
N THR A 274 2.20 -1.72 -16.70
CA THR A 274 1.47 -0.65 -17.42
C THR A 274 -0.04 -0.83 -17.35
N LEU A 275 -0.53 -2.05 -17.57
CA LEU A 275 -1.95 -2.38 -17.66
C LEU A 275 -2.76 -1.98 -16.43
N PRO A 276 -2.29 -2.18 -15.17
CA PRO A 276 -3.09 -1.84 -14.00
C PRO A 276 -3.43 -0.34 -13.87
N VAL A 277 -2.67 0.55 -14.51
CA VAL A 277 -2.90 2.01 -14.47
C VAL A 277 -4.00 2.46 -15.44
N MET A 278 -4.28 1.65 -16.46
CA MET A 278 -5.23 1.99 -17.52
C MET A 278 -6.33 0.95 -17.69
N LEU A 279 -6.50 0.06 -16.71
CA LEU A 279 -7.52 -0.98 -16.75
C LEU A 279 -8.94 -0.39 -16.79
N ASP A 280 -9.13 0.78 -16.19
CA ASP A 280 -10.36 1.57 -16.19
C ASP A 280 -10.77 2.06 -17.60
N GLU A 281 -9.82 2.15 -18.55
CA GLU A 281 -10.14 2.46 -19.95
C GLU A 281 -10.76 1.27 -20.69
N PHE A 282 -10.50 0.06 -20.21
CA PHE A 282 -10.94 -1.18 -20.84
C PHE A 282 -12.11 -1.85 -20.11
N VAL A 283 -12.27 -1.59 -18.82
CA VAL A 283 -13.29 -2.23 -17.98
C VAL A 283 -14.02 -1.21 -17.15
N ASP A 284 -15.31 -1.08 -17.42
CA ASP A 284 -16.25 -0.40 -16.54
C ASP A 284 -16.76 -1.42 -15.51
N PHE A 285 -16.14 -1.39 -14.34
CA PHE A 285 -16.50 -2.26 -13.23
C PHE A 285 -17.87 -1.93 -12.65
N GLU A 286 -18.43 -0.73 -12.83
CA GLU A 286 -19.77 -0.40 -12.31
C GLU A 286 -20.85 -0.94 -13.25
N SER A 287 -20.73 -0.70 -14.57
CA SER A 287 -21.73 -1.14 -15.54
C SER A 287 -21.53 -2.57 -16.04
N GLY A 288 -20.40 -3.21 -15.72
CA GLY A 288 -20.09 -4.58 -16.15
C GLY A 288 -19.81 -4.69 -17.64
N LYS A 289 -19.24 -3.64 -18.24
CA LYS A 289 -18.87 -3.61 -19.66
C LYS A 289 -17.36 -3.60 -19.83
N CYS A 290 -16.87 -4.18 -20.92
CA CYS A 290 -15.47 -4.09 -21.29
C CYS A 290 -15.27 -3.96 -22.80
N ASP A 291 -14.21 -3.25 -23.17
CA ASP A 291 -13.72 -3.09 -24.54
C ASP A 291 -12.20 -3.14 -24.52
N PHE A 292 -11.63 -4.15 -25.18
CA PHE A 292 -10.19 -4.38 -25.23
C PHE A 292 -9.57 -4.03 -26.58
N ASP A 293 -10.28 -3.37 -27.51
CA ASP A 293 -9.68 -3.02 -28.80
C ASP A 293 -8.42 -2.15 -28.64
N GLY A 294 -8.42 -1.24 -27.65
CA GLY A 294 -7.28 -0.37 -27.34
C GLY A 294 -6.07 -1.09 -26.74
N ILE A 295 -6.19 -2.33 -26.27
CA ILE A 295 -5.06 -3.08 -25.68
C ILE A 295 -4.06 -3.52 -26.76
N ARG A 296 -4.47 -3.56 -28.04
CA ARG A 296 -3.63 -3.97 -29.17
C ARG A 296 -2.32 -3.21 -29.22
N THR A 297 -2.37 -1.88 -29.11
CA THR A 297 -1.17 -1.03 -29.15
C THR A 297 -0.25 -1.32 -27.97
N LEU A 298 -0.81 -1.57 -26.78
CA LEU A 298 -0.01 -1.95 -25.61
C LEU A 298 0.69 -3.31 -25.82
N LEU A 299 -0.01 -4.30 -26.37
CA LEU A 299 0.59 -5.62 -26.69
C LEU A 299 1.69 -5.51 -27.74
N ASP A 300 1.50 -4.65 -28.76
CA ASP A 300 2.52 -4.37 -29.77
C ASP A 300 3.77 -3.73 -29.15
N ILE A 301 3.59 -2.70 -28.30
CA ILE A 301 4.67 -2.05 -27.55
C ILE A 301 5.44 -3.08 -26.73
N CYS A 302 4.74 -3.94 -25.98
CA CYS A 302 5.37 -4.98 -25.16
C CYS A 302 6.18 -5.97 -26.00
N THR A 303 5.68 -6.33 -27.19
CA THR A 303 6.32 -7.32 -28.06
C THR A 303 7.53 -6.74 -28.80
N ASN A 304 7.43 -5.50 -29.28
CA ASN A 304 8.34 -4.97 -30.30
C ASN A 304 9.30 -3.87 -29.81
N SER A 305 9.16 -3.40 -28.57
CA SER A 305 10.03 -2.34 -28.03
C SER A 305 11.36 -2.87 -27.51
N LYS A 306 12.40 -2.02 -27.55
CA LYS A 306 13.66 -2.26 -26.83
C LYS A 306 13.43 -2.05 -25.33
N ILE A 307 13.29 -3.13 -24.56
CA ILE A 307 13.09 -3.11 -23.10
C ILE A 307 14.41 -3.40 -22.39
N LEU A 308 14.79 -2.54 -21.44
CA LEU A 308 15.95 -2.77 -20.58
C LEU A 308 15.54 -3.58 -19.33
N ALA A 309 16.19 -4.70 -19.09
CA ALA A 309 16.10 -5.39 -17.81
C ALA A 309 16.93 -4.62 -16.76
N VAL A 310 16.30 -4.24 -15.64
CA VAL A 310 16.96 -3.58 -14.51
C VAL A 310 16.83 -4.41 -13.24
N PRO A 311 17.84 -4.41 -12.34
CA PRO A 311 17.84 -5.24 -11.13
C PRO A 311 17.06 -4.63 -9.95
N GLY A 312 16.30 -3.55 -10.14
CA GLY A 312 15.56 -2.87 -9.07
C GLY A 312 14.56 -1.85 -9.61
N PHE A 313 13.87 -1.15 -8.70
CA PHE A 313 12.81 -0.17 -9.04
C PHE A 313 13.29 1.04 -9.83
N THR A 314 14.59 1.32 -9.83
CA THR A 314 15.21 2.38 -10.62
C THR A 314 16.63 1.95 -11.03
N ASP A 315 17.12 2.55 -12.12
CA ASP A 315 18.51 2.41 -12.58
C ASP A 315 19.06 3.82 -12.90
N PRO A 316 19.58 4.52 -11.88
CA PRO A 316 20.00 5.91 -12.02
C PRO A 316 21.06 6.11 -13.08
N LYS A 317 21.94 5.11 -13.27
CA LYS A 317 23.03 5.17 -14.25
C LYS A 317 22.50 5.20 -15.68
N SER A 318 21.57 4.30 -16.03
CA SER A 318 21.02 4.27 -17.41
C SER A 318 20.19 5.51 -17.74
N LEU A 319 19.53 6.12 -16.75
CA LEU A 319 18.82 7.39 -16.92
C LEU A 319 19.79 8.57 -17.08
N ALA A 320 20.79 8.69 -16.19
CA ALA A 320 21.78 9.77 -16.25
C ALA A 320 22.64 9.72 -17.53
N GLU A 321 22.95 8.52 -18.02
CA GLU A 321 23.66 8.31 -19.29
C GLU A 321 22.77 8.42 -20.53
N LYS A 322 21.46 8.70 -20.35
CA LYS A 322 20.46 8.82 -21.44
C LYS A 322 20.38 7.57 -22.32
N LYS A 323 20.62 6.40 -21.73
CA LYS A 323 20.39 5.08 -22.34
C LYS A 323 18.91 4.71 -22.31
N LEU A 324 18.18 5.22 -21.34
CA LEU A 324 16.77 4.94 -21.12
C LEU A 324 15.94 6.21 -21.38
N LEU A 325 14.91 6.11 -22.22
CA LEU A 325 14.01 7.24 -22.50
C LEU A 325 12.96 7.41 -21.41
N PHE A 326 12.36 6.31 -20.97
CA PHE A 326 11.31 6.27 -19.96
C PHE A 326 11.59 5.22 -18.89
N ALA A 327 11.30 5.52 -17.64
CA ALA A 327 11.38 4.54 -16.55
C ALA A 327 10.06 4.53 -15.75
N PRO A 328 9.41 3.36 -15.59
CA PRO A 328 8.36 3.23 -14.61
C PRO A 328 9.00 3.26 -13.22
N VAL A 329 8.51 4.13 -12.36
CA VAL A 329 9.01 4.30 -10.99
C VAL A 329 7.88 4.24 -9.98
N TYR A 330 8.25 3.81 -8.78
CA TYR A 330 7.34 3.64 -7.65
C TYR A 330 7.87 4.40 -6.44
N TYR A 331 7.20 5.49 -6.09
CA TYR A 331 7.54 6.34 -4.95
C TYR A 331 6.65 6.00 -3.77
N PHE A 332 7.22 5.26 -2.81
CA PHE A 332 6.60 4.99 -1.52
C PHE A 332 7.14 5.91 -0.42
N ASN A 333 8.21 6.67 -0.64
CA ASN A 333 8.71 7.67 0.31
C ASN A 333 9.45 8.80 -0.42
N LEU A 334 9.92 9.80 0.33
CA LEU A 334 10.67 10.93 -0.23
C LEU A 334 12.09 10.57 -0.66
N GLU A 335 12.69 9.53 -0.08
CA GLU A 335 14.07 9.13 -0.37
C GLU A 335 14.23 8.65 -1.82
N TYR A 336 13.36 7.77 -2.30
CA TYR A 336 13.37 7.31 -3.69
C TYR A 336 12.99 8.43 -4.68
N PHE A 337 12.06 9.31 -4.28
CA PHE A 337 11.71 10.50 -5.06
C PHE A 337 12.93 11.41 -5.26
N MET A 338 13.67 11.71 -4.20
CA MET A 338 14.88 12.54 -4.32
C MET A 338 16.00 11.80 -5.07
N LEU A 339 16.14 10.49 -4.88
CA LEU A 339 17.16 9.71 -5.58
C LEU A 339 17.05 9.86 -7.10
N ASP A 340 15.87 9.75 -7.69
CA ASP A 340 15.75 9.94 -9.14
C ASP A 340 16.04 11.39 -9.57
N ARG A 341 15.61 12.37 -8.78
CA ARG A 341 15.87 13.78 -9.07
C ARG A 341 17.34 14.13 -9.11
N TYR A 342 18.16 13.50 -8.26
CA TYR A 342 19.56 13.87 -8.09
C TYR A 342 20.56 12.89 -8.72
N MET A 343 20.25 11.58 -8.73
CA MET A 343 21.12 10.55 -9.28
C MET A 343 20.73 10.18 -10.71
N SER A 344 19.44 10.06 -11.00
CA SER A 344 18.94 9.68 -12.33
C SER A 344 18.93 10.88 -13.30
N PHE A 345 18.68 12.09 -12.79
CA PHE A 345 18.62 13.33 -13.57
C PHE A 345 19.45 14.47 -12.96
N PRO A 346 20.80 14.35 -12.90
CA PRO A 346 21.67 15.31 -12.22
C PRO A 346 21.65 16.72 -12.82
N ASP A 347 21.16 16.88 -14.05
CA ASP A 347 20.98 18.18 -14.72
C ASP A 347 19.64 18.85 -14.35
N GLY A 348 18.81 18.20 -13.51
CA GLY A 348 17.52 18.71 -13.06
C GLY A 348 16.43 18.71 -14.13
N ASP A 349 16.59 17.91 -15.19
CA ASP A 349 15.69 17.87 -16.35
C ASP A 349 14.63 16.75 -16.28
N ILE A 350 14.46 16.14 -15.11
CA ILE A 350 13.39 15.16 -14.84
C ILE A 350 12.01 15.77 -15.10
N GLN A 351 11.12 14.97 -15.70
CA GLN A 351 9.68 15.22 -15.75
C GLN A 351 8.91 13.95 -15.40
N TYR A 352 7.78 14.12 -14.72
CA TYR A 352 6.85 13.06 -14.36
C TYR A 352 5.79 12.95 -15.44
N THR A 353 6.10 12.20 -16.49
CA THR A 353 5.27 12.08 -17.70
C THR A 353 3.94 11.35 -17.45
N GLY A 354 3.89 10.47 -16.43
CA GLY A 354 2.76 9.57 -16.23
C GLY A 354 2.77 8.42 -17.24
N TYR A 355 1.96 7.39 -16.99
CA TYR A 355 1.88 6.24 -17.91
C TYR A 355 1.24 6.62 -19.25
N PRO A 356 1.63 5.97 -20.36
CA PRO A 356 0.94 6.16 -21.62
C PRO A 356 -0.48 5.58 -21.52
N THR A 357 -1.45 6.25 -22.13
CA THR A 357 -2.85 5.77 -22.16
C THR A 357 -3.43 5.79 -23.57
N THR A 358 -4.63 5.24 -23.79
CA THR A 358 -5.25 5.27 -25.13
C THR A 358 -5.62 6.68 -25.59
N THR A 359 -5.88 7.60 -24.64
CA THR A 359 -6.43 8.94 -24.93
C THR A 359 -5.46 10.09 -24.70
N GLY A 360 -4.33 9.86 -23.99
CA GLY A 360 -3.32 10.89 -23.76
C GLY A 360 -3.74 11.97 -22.75
N ASN A 361 -4.17 11.57 -21.55
CA ASN A 361 -4.56 12.51 -20.49
C ASN A 361 -3.35 13.15 -19.78
N GLN A 362 -3.53 14.37 -19.25
CA GLN A 362 -2.47 15.13 -18.55
C GLN A 362 -2.18 14.63 -17.12
N LYS A 363 -3.01 13.76 -16.55
CA LYS A 363 -2.90 13.26 -15.16
C LYS A 363 -2.75 11.73 -15.11
N ASN A 364 -1.69 11.22 -15.72
CA ASN A 364 -1.47 9.78 -15.89
C ASN A 364 -0.51 9.14 -14.87
N SER A 365 -0.07 9.88 -13.85
CA SER A 365 0.48 9.23 -12.66
C SER A 365 -0.66 8.51 -11.92
N ALA A 366 -0.34 7.40 -11.27
CA ALA A 366 -1.30 6.55 -10.60
C ALA A 366 -1.06 6.52 -9.10
N VAL A 367 -2.14 6.59 -8.33
CA VAL A 367 -2.15 6.26 -6.92
C VAL A 367 -2.20 4.75 -6.78
N TYR A 368 -1.18 4.17 -6.16
CA TYR A 368 -1.21 2.81 -5.65
C TYR A 368 -1.81 2.83 -4.23
N PRO A 369 -3.05 2.34 -4.03
CA PRO A 369 -3.65 2.31 -2.72
C PRO A 369 -2.95 1.24 -1.87
N VAL A 370 -2.13 1.68 -0.92
CA VAL A 370 -1.40 0.76 -0.03
C VAL A 370 -2.35 0.24 1.05
N ILE A 371 -3.03 1.17 1.72
CA ILE A 371 -4.10 0.88 2.67
C ILE A 371 -5.30 1.74 2.32
N SER A 372 -6.45 1.10 2.21
CA SER A 372 -7.71 1.79 2.01
C SER A 372 -8.84 1.08 2.74
N THR A 373 -9.89 1.83 3.07
CA THR A 373 -10.97 1.33 3.91
C THR A 373 -12.34 1.69 3.35
N SER A 374 -13.32 0.83 3.62
CA SER A 374 -14.72 1.05 3.28
C SER A 374 -15.65 0.64 4.42
N ILE A 375 -16.65 1.48 4.71
CA ILE A 375 -17.68 1.22 5.72
C ILE A 375 -18.85 0.52 5.05
N MET A 376 -19.40 -0.53 5.68
CA MET A 376 -20.61 -1.19 5.17
C MET A 376 -21.83 -0.27 5.30
N LYS A 377 -22.55 -0.06 4.20
CA LYS A 377 -23.74 0.81 4.10
C LYS A 377 -24.89 0.42 5.03
N THR A 378 -24.94 -0.85 5.39
CA THR A 378 -25.96 -1.48 6.25
C THR A 378 -25.50 -1.65 7.70
N SER A 379 -24.24 -1.31 8.02
CA SER A 379 -23.75 -1.34 9.41
C SER A 379 -24.54 -0.35 10.26
N ALA A 380 -24.84 -0.71 11.51
CA ALA A 380 -25.38 0.20 12.51
C ALA A 380 -24.28 1.06 13.17
N SER A 381 -23.02 0.67 12.98
CA SER A 381 -21.83 1.24 13.64
C SER A 381 -21.02 2.15 12.69
N GLN A 382 -21.67 2.80 11.72
CA GLN A 382 -20.97 3.57 10.68
C GLN A 382 -20.17 4.75 11.25
N ASN A 383 -20.75 5.53 12.17
CA ASN A 383 -20.04 6.65 12.80
C ASN A 383 -18.84 6.16 13.63
N THR A 384 -18.98 5.03 14.33
CA THR A 384 -17.87 4.42 15.07
C THR A 384 -16.79 3.88 14.13
N SER A 385 -17.19 3.36 12.97
CA SER A 385 -16.24 2.94 11.92
C SER A 385 -15.48 4.12 11.33
N TRP A 386 -16.15 5.25 11.15
CA TRP A 386 -15.49 6.49 10.75
C TRP A 386 -14.48 6.98 11.80
N GLU A 387 -14.80 6.92 13.09
CA GLU A 387 -13.84 7.23 14.15
C GLU A 387 -12.60 6.31 14.07
N LEU A 388 -12.76 5.00 13.81
CA LEU A 388 -11.61 4.12 13.57
C LEU A 388 -10.79 4.51 12.33
N ILE A 389 -11.43 4.92 11.23
CA ILE A 389 -10.73 5.44 10.04
C ILE A 389 -9.94 6.71 10.38
N LYS A 390 -10.49 7.64 11.18
CA LYS A 390 -9.75 8.81 11.66
C LYS A 390 -8.52 8.43 12.47
N TYR A 391 -8.58 7.34 13.26
CA TYR A 391 -7.39 6.81 13.94
C TYR A 391 -6.34 6.30 12.96
N PHE A 392 -6.73 5.67 11.84
CA PHE A 392 -5.76 5.23 10.82
C PHE A 392 -5.05 6.45 10.20
N ILE A 393 -5.82 7.48 9.83
CA ILE A 393 -5.30 8.74 9.27
C ILE A 393 -4.37 9.43 10.29
N GLY A 394 -4.85 9.67 11.51
CA GLY A 394 -4.11 10.39 12.54
C GLY A 394 -2.88 9.64 13.06
N MET A 395 -2.89 8.30 13.06
CA MET A 395 -1.69 7.52 13.37
C MET A 395 -0.64 7.69 12.28
N LYS A 396 -1.06 7.69 11.01
CA LYS A 396 -0.17 7.88 9.88
C LYS A 396 0.44 9.29 9.85
N GLU A 397 -0.35 10.33 10.10
CA GLU A 397 0.13 11.72 10.18
C GLU A 397 1.22 11.90 11.25
N ARG A 398 1.04 11.24 12.41
CA ARG A 398 1.96 11.34 13.55
C ARG A 398 3.24 10.53 13.40
N GLU A 399 3.42 9.75 12.33
CA GLU A 399 4.69 9.06 12.09
C GLU A 399 5.85 10.04 11.93
N ALA A 400 5.61 11.19 11.29
CA ALA A 400 6.62 12.24 11.16
C ALA A 400 7.08 12.79 12.52
N GLU A 401 6.19 12.85 13.52
CA GLU A 401 6.49 13.34 14.87
C GLU A 401 7.38 12.36 15.65
N LYS A 402 7.45 11.09 15.24
CA LYS A 402 8.24 10.04 15.87
C LYS A 402 9.68 9.97 15.38
N VAL A 403 10.00 10.70 14.31
CA VAL A 403 11.36 10.76 13.77
C VAL A 403 12.20 11.66 14.67
N THR A 404 13.08 11.05 15.46
CA THR A 404 13.94 11.79 16.42
C THR A 404 15.41 11.79 16.04
N GLU A 405 15.80 10.87 15.16
CA GLU A 405 17.15 10.73 14.63
C GLU A 405 17.10 10.32 13.16
N ALA A 406 18.20 10.56 12.45
CA ALA A 406 18.25 10.37 11.00
C ALA A 406 17.88 8.94 10.53
N ARG A 407 18.20 7.91 11.33
CA ARG A 407 17.87 6.51 10.97
C ARG A 407 16.37 6.24 10.91
N ASP A 408 15.56 7.02 11.64
CA ASP A 408 14.10 6.84 11.69
C ASP A 408 13.42 7.40 10.42
N VAL A 409 14.12 8.20 9.61
CA VAL A 409 13.57 8.77 8.36
C VAL A 409 13.16 7.67 7.38
N ALA A 410 13.90 6.55 7.36
CA ALA A 410 13.60 5.40 6.53
C ALA A 410 12.26 4.73 6.90
N ASP A 411 11.77 4.92 8.13
CA ASP A 411 10.49 4.37 8.59
C ASP A 411 9.28 5.14 8.03
N LEU A 412 9.49 6.33 7.44
CA LEU A 412 8.45 7.13 6.79
C LEU A 412 8.08 6.57 5.40
N MET A 413 7.56 5.34 5.40
CA MET A 413 7.07 4.65 4.21
C MET A 413 5.58 4.87 3.98
N ASN A 414 5.18 4.97 2.72
CA ASN A 414 3.89 5.36 2.18
C ASN A 414 3.54 6.83 2.47
N PHE A 415 2.93 7.47 1.49
CA PHE A 415 2.39 8.82 1.62
C PHE A 415 1.07 8.81 2.42
N PRO A 416 0.89 9.75 3.37
CA PRO A 416 -0.38 10.00 4.04
C PRO A 416 -1.40 10.65 3.10
N CYS A 417 -2.68 10.42 3.35
CA CYS A 417 -3.79 10.92 2.53
C CYS A 417 -4.14 12.40 2.72
N THR A 418 -3.53 13.09 3.68
CA THR A 418 -3.83 14.49 4.04
C THR A 418 -2.66 15.43 3.73
N LYS A 419 -2.98 16.70 3.47
CA LYS A 419 -1.97 17.76 3.28
C LYS A 419 -1.06 17.89 4.48
N LYS A 420 -1.64 17.90 5.68
CA LYS A 420 -0.94 17.93 6.96
C LYS A 420 0.08 16.79 7.08
N GLY A 421 -0.30 15.56 6.68
CA GLY A 421 0.63 14.44 6.69
C GLY A 421 1.82 14.64 5.73
N ILE A 422 1.57 15.13 4.51
CA ILE A 422 2.62 15.41 3.53
C ILE A 422 3.56 16.52 4.04
N GLU A 423 3.00 17.59 4.59
CA GLU A 423 3.76 18.68 5.23
C GLU A 423 4.63 18.18 6.40
N GLY A 424 4.14 17.20 7.17
CA GLY A 424 4.92 16.50 8.18
C GLY A 424 6.13 15.78 7.59
N MET A 425 5.95 15.01 6.51
CA MET A 425 7.06 14.35 5.82
C MET A 425 8.08 15.35 5.24
N ILE A 426 7.62 16.46 4.66
CA ILE A 426 8.48 17.53 4.15
C ILE A 426 9.29 18.18 5.29
N THR A 427 8.66 18.44 6.44
CA THR A 427 9.31 19.01 7.62
C THR A 427 10.44 18.10 8.11
N VAL A 428 10.18 16.79 8.18
CA VAL A 428 11.22 15.80 8.51
C VAL A 428 12.32 15.83 7.46
N ALA A 429 12.01 15.76 6.17
CA ALA A 429 13.02 15.76 5.11
C ALA A 429 13.92 17.01 5.14
N ARG A 430 13.37 18.20 5.45
CA ARG A 430 14.14 19.44 5.61
C ARG A 430 15.08 19.44 6.83
N SER A 431 14.84 18.54 7.80
CA SER A 431 15.60 18.46 9.05
C SER A 431 16.85 17.57 8.96
N TYR A 432 17.08 16.91 7.82
CA TYR A 432 18.19 15.99 7.61
C TYR A 432 18.93 16.25 6.29
N ARG A 433 20.17 15.78 6.18
CA ARG A 433 20.87 15.66 4.90
C ARG A 433 20.74 14.23 4.37
N PHE A 434 20.67 14.06 3.06
CA PHE A 434 20.55 12.74 2.44
C PHE A 434 21.82 12.39 1.68
N GLY A 435 22.46 11.29 2.05
CA GLY A 435 23.54 10.69 1.27
C GLY A 435 22.99 9.64 0.32
N MET A 436 23.37 9.73 -0.95
CA MET A 436 22.89 8.89 -2.04
C MET A 436 24.04 8.24 -2.77
N SER A 437 23.96 6.93 -2.97
CA SER A 437 24.87 6.18 -3.83
C SER A 437 24.11 5.21 -4.71
N ALA A 438 24.61 5.04 -5.93
CA ALA A 438 24.17 4.03 -6.87
C ALA A 438 25.41 3.41 -7.51
N GLY A 439 25.47 2.08 -7.56
CA GLY A 439 26.61 1.35 -8.10
C GLY A 439 26.27 -0.10 -8.43
N GLU A 440 27.30 -0.83 -8.84
CA GLU A 440 27.24 -2.25 -9.17
C GLU A 440 28.26 -2.99 -8.29
N ILE A 441 27.86 -4.14 -7.74
CA ILE A 441 28.73 -5.05 -6.99
C ILE A 441 28.72 -6.39 -7.71
N GLU A 442 29.91 -6.93 -7.99
CA GLU A 442 30.07 -8.32 -8.45
C GLU A 442 29.97 -9.25 -7.25
N ASN A 443 28.98 -10.15 -7.26
CA ASN A 443 28.78 -11.19 -6.25
C ASN A 443 29.79 -12.32 -6.45
N ASP A 444 29.97 -13.17 -5.42
CA ASP A 444 30.91 -14.29 -5.44
C ASP A 444 30.66 -15.31 -6.57
N ASP A 445 29.43 -15.38 -7.09
CA ASP A 445 29.04 -16.24 -8.22
C ASP A 445 29.27 -15.59 -9.60
N GLY A 446 29.85 -14.38 -9.64
CA GLY A 446 30.10 -13.59 -10.84
C GLY A 446 28.87 -12.83 -11.37
N SER A 447 27.72 -12.90 -10.70
CA SER A 447 26.57 -12.06 -11.02
C SER A 447 26.79 -10.62 -10.54
N ILE A 448 26.16 -9.63 -11.20
CA ILE A 448 26.25 -8.22 -10.82
C ILE A 448 24.94 -7.81 -10.13
N SER A 449 25.03 -7.32 -8.90
CA SER A 449 23.93 -6.68 -8.17
C SER A 449 24.04 -5.16 -8.27
N SER A 450 22.95 -4.47 -8.61
CA SER A 450 22.91 -3.02 -8.37
C SER A 450 22.73 -2.75 -6.88
N VAL A 451 23.49 -1.80 -6.37
CA VAL A 451 23.34 -1.30 -5.01
C VAL A 451 22.94 0.16 -5.07
N ILE A 452 21.75 0.42 -4.57
CA ILE A 452 21.20 1.76 -4.39
C ILE A 452 21.06 1.97 -2.90
N SER A 453 21.53 3.11 -2.41
CA SER A 453 21.38 3.50 -1.02
C SER A 453 21.07 4.98 -0.93
N VAL A 454 20.00 5.29 -0.21
CA VAL A 454 19.68 6.62 0.29
C VAL A 454 19.62 6.50 1.79
N ASN A 455 20.35 7.33 2.51
CA ASN A 455 20.27 7.41 3.96
C ASN A 455 20.22 8.86 4.40
N ALA A 456 19.39 9.15 5.39
CA ALA A 456 19.43 10.41 6.09
C ALA A 456 20.59 10.46 7.11
N TYR A 457 21.10 11.67 7.35
CA TYR A 457 22.09 11.97 8.38
C TYR A 457 21.75 13.31 9.05
N ASP A 458 22.14 13.47 10.31
CA ASP A 458 21.91 14.69 11.08
C ASP A 458 22.61 15.91 10.43
N LEU A 459 21.91 17.04 10.40
CA LEU A 459 22.47 18.32 9.94
C LEU A 459 23.58 18.80 10.90
N PRO A 460 24.76 19.24 10.40
CA PRO A 460 25.78 19.82 11.27
C PRO A 460 25.31 21.13 11.89
N GLU A 461 25.78 21.45 13.11
CA GLU A 461 25.40 22.68 13.83
C GLU A 461 25.84 23.99 13.13
N GLU A 462 26.85 23.98 12.23
CA GLU A 462 27.51 25.23 11.75
C GLU A 462 27.46 25.55 10.23
N GLU A 463 26.90 24.74 9.31
CA GLU A 463 26.70 25.25 7.92
C GLU A 463 25.66 24.49 7.09
N SER A 464 24.82 25.27 6.41
CA SER A 464 23.98 24.91 5.26
C SER A 464 24.62 25.31 3.91
N GLU A 465 25.93 25.48 3.82
CA GLU A 465 26.57 25.81 2.55
C GLU A 465 27.04 24.55 1.80
N ARG A 466 26.37 24.33 0.66
CA ARG A 466 26.82 23.62 -0.55
C ARG A 466 27.61 22.32 -0.31
N VAL A 467 26.91 21.20 -0.54
CA VAL A 467 27.55 19.89 -0.64
C VAL A 467 28.68 19.93 -1.67
N LYS A 468 29.86 19.51 -1.21
CA LYS A 468 31.00 19.19 -2.07
C LYS A 468 30.82 17.78 -2.61
N LYS A 469 30.90 17.61 -3.93
CA LYS A 469 31.21 16.32 -4.57
C LYS A 469 32.55 15.82 -4.01
N ASN A 470 32.51 15.03 -2.94
CA ASN A 470 33.51 14.04 -2.52
C ASN A 470 33.26 13.64 -1.06
N SER A 471 32.51 12.57 -0.88
CA SER A 471 32.70 11.66 0.26
C SER A 471 32.69 10.23 -0.29
N ASN A 472 33.22 9.27 0.48
CA ASN A 472 33.20 7.84 0.14
C ASN A 472 31.77 7.25 0.03
N LEU A 473 30.72 8.08 0.17
CA LEU A 473 29.30 7.74 0.24
C LEU A 473 28.47 8.16 -0.99
N GLY A 474 29.06 8.78 -2.02
CA GLY A 474 28.32 9.27 -3.19
C GLY A 474 27.94 10.75 -3.10
N LEU A 475 26.75 11.12 -3.58
CA LEU A 475 26.21 12.49 -3.62
C LEU A 475 25.45 12.80 -2.32
N GLU A 476 25.69 13.95 -1.71
CA GLU A 476 24.88 14.42 -0.57
C GLU A 476 23.95 15.57 -1.03
N VAL A 477 22.72 15.60 -0.52
CA VAL A 477 21.71 16.61 -0.89
C VAL A 477 20.84 17.00 0.31
N TYR A 478 20.10 18.09 0.16
CA TYR A 478 19.08 18.54 1.09
C TYR A 478 17.74 18.59 0.36
N PHE A 479 16.64 18.43 1.09
CA PHE A 479 15.31 18.66 0.53
C PHE A 479 15.08 20.16 0.34
N THR A 480 14.87 20.59 -0.90
CA THR A 480 14.77 22.00 -1.31
C THR A 480 13.32 22.44 -1.58
N ASP A 481 13.11 23.75 -1.75
CA ASP A 481 11.81 24.29 -2.20
C ASP A 481 11.44 23.79 -3.61
N GLU A 482 12.43 23.57 -4.50
CA GLU A 482 12.19 22.92 -5.79
C GLU A 482 11.74 21.46 -5.66
N ASP A 483 12.26 20.72 -4.67
CA ASP A 483 11.84 19.34 -4.39
C ASP A 483 10.40 19.31 -3.87
N GLU A 484 10.04 20.23 -2.97
CA GLU A 484 8.68 20.38 -2.49
C GLU A 484 7.71 20.68 -3.64
N LYS A 485 8.04 21.64 -4.49
CA LYS A 485 7.21 21.99 -5.65
C LYS A 485 7.04 20.81 -6.60
N ALA A 486 8.12 20.05 -6.83
CA ALA A 486 8.09 18.85 -7.66
C ALA A 486 7.23 17.73 -7.04
N LEU A 487 7.27 17.56 -5.71
CA LEU A 487 6.45 16.59 -4.99
C LEU A 487 4.96 16.94 -5.10
N TRP A 488 4.58 18.18 -4.83
CA TRP A 488 3.20 18.62 -4.98
C TRP A 488 2.71 18.49 -6.42
N SER A 489 3.55 18.84 -7.40
CA SER A 489 3.22 18.64 -8.82
C SER A 489 3.03 17.16 -9.18
N LEU A 490 3.83 16.26 -8.61
CA LEU A 490 3.67 14.83 -8.80
C LEU A 490 2.35 14.32 -8.20
N LEU A 491 2.02 14.74 -6.98
CA LEU A 491 0.75 14.42 -6.32
C LEU A 491 -0.45 14.94 -7.14
N ASP A 492 -0.37 16.16 -7.67
CA ASP A 492 -1.43 16.75 -8.50
C ASP A 492 -1.59 16.06 -9.86
N SER A 493 -0.50 15.48 -10.40
CA SER A 493 -0.49 14.69 -11.63
C SER A 493 -1.11 13.30 -11.46
N ALA A 494 -1.31 12.84 -10.22
CA ALA A 494 -1.84 11.53 -9.92
C ALA A 494 -3.38 11.53 -10.06
N GLY A 495 -3.84 11.25 -11.28
CA GLY A 495 -5.26 11.21 -11.64
C GLY A 495 -5.82 9.81 -11.86
N ARG A 496 -4.99 8.77 -11.74
CA ARG A 496 -5.38 7.37 -12.00
C ARG A 496 -5.24 6.50 -10.76
N ILE A 497 -5.87 5.34 -10.80
CA ILE A 497 -5.72 4.29 -9.79
C ILE A 497 -4.84 3.19 -10.39
N TYR A 498 -3.88 2.69 -9.61
CA TYR A 498 -3.20 1.43 -9.91
C TYR A 498 -4.06 0.26 -9.42
N THR A 499 -4.75 -0.42 -10.33
CA THR A 499 -5.70 -1.49 -9.99
C THR A 499 -5.00 -2.85 -9.82
N LYS A 500 -4.48 -3.15 -8.63
CA LYS A 500 -3.76 -4.41 -8.35
C LYS A 500 -4.66 -5.65 -8.24
N GLY A 501 -5.84 -5.50 -7.62
CA GLY A 501 -6.64 -6.62 -7.13
C GLY A 501 -7.65 -7.22 -8.12
N SER A 502 -7.66 -6.76 -9.37
CA SER A 502 -8.67 -7.20 -10.34
C SER A 502 -8.42 -8.62 -10.83
N SER A 503 -9.44 -9.47 -10.77
CA SER A 503 -9.47 -10.81 -11.37
C SER A 503 -9.36 -10.79 -12.90
N VAL A 504 -9.48 -9.62 -13.52
CA VAL A 504 -9.28 -9.40 -14.96
C VAL A 504 -7.80 -9.48 -15.36
N LEU A 505 -6.89 -8.97 -14.52
CA LEU A 505 -5.46 -8.90 -14.85
C LEU A 505 -4.85 -10.27 -15.16
N PRO A 506 -5.06 -11.33 -14.34
CA PRO A 506 -4.52 -12.65 -14.65
C PRO A 506 -4.99 -13.22 -16.00
N ILE A 507 -6.25 -12.96 -16.40
CA ILE A 507 -6.78 -13.40 -17.69
C ILE A 507 -6.02 -12.74 -18.84
N ILE A 508 -5.79 -11.43 -18.74
CA ILE A 508 -5.07 -10.67 -19.76
C ILE A 508 -3.62 -11.16 -19.87
N THR A 509 -2.93 -11.29 -18.74
CA THR A 509 -1.54 -11.76 -18.71
C THR A 509 -1.41 -13.18 -19.28
N GLU A 510 -2.34 -14.09 -18.94
CA GLU A 510 -2.36 -15.46 -19.46
C GLU A 510 -2.49 -15.49 -20.98
N GLU A 511 -3.46 -14.78 -21.55
CA GLU A 511 -3.65 -14.76 -23.00
C GLU A 511 -2.50 -14.04 -23.72
N ALA A 512 -2.02 -12.92 -23.17
CA ALA A 512 -0.91 -12.15 -23.72
C ALA A 512 0.40 -12.94 -23.80
N SER A 513 0.65 -13.86 -22.86
CA SER A 513 1.83 -14.74 -22.86
C SER A 513 1.95 -15.54 -24.18
N SER A 514 0.83 -15.96 -24.76
CA SER A 514 0.83 -16.66 -26.05
C SER A 514 1.17 -15.76 -27.24
N CYS A 515 0.90 -14.46 -27.13
CA CYS A 515 1.32 -13.44 -28.10
C CYS A 515 2.84 -13.23 -28.02
N PHE A 516 3.37 -13.05 -26.80
CA PHE A 516 4.80 -12.79 -26.59
C PHE A 516 5.68 -13.99 -26.96
N ALA A 517 5.15 -15.21 -26.83
CA ALA A 517 5.79 -16.42 -27.33
C ALA A 517 5.69 -16.61 -28.87
N GLY A 518 4.99 -15.72 -29.59
CA GLY A 518 4.79 -15.80 -31.04
C GLY A 518 3.84 -16.91 -31.49
N VAL A 519 3.02 -17.45 -30.58
CA VAL A 519 2.11 -18.58 -30.84
C VAL A 519 0.78 -18.11 -31.43
N LYS A 520 0.25 -16.98 -30.94
CA LYS A 520 -0.98 -16.35 -31.43
C LYS A 520 -0.71 -14.94 -31.94
N SER A 521 -1.52 -14.47 -32.88
CA SER A 521 -1.47 -13.06 -33.29
C SER A 521 -2.07 -12.15 -32.21
N ILE A 522 -1.71 -10.86 -32.23
CA ILE A 522 -2.33 -9.87 -31.34
C ILE A 522 -3.85 -9.85 -31.55
N ASP A 523 -4.33 -9.94 -32.79
CA ASP A 523 -5.77 -10.02 -33.12
C ASP A 523 -6.48 -11.16 -32.39
N ASP A 524 -5.91 -12.37 -32.44
CA ASP A 524 -6.50 -13.55 -31.80
C ASP A 524 -6.54 -13.39 -30.27
N VAL A 525 -5.46 -12.84 -29.69
CA VAL A 525 -5.32 -12.62 -28.25
C VAL A 525 -6.33 -11.60 -27.74
N VAL A 526 -6.49 -10.46 -28.43
CA VAL A 526 -7.48 -9.43 -28.07
C VAL A 526 -8.90 -10.02 -28.06
N GLY A 527 -9.25 -10.80 -29.08
CA GLY A 527 -10.55 -11.47 -29.15
C GLY A 527 -10.78 -12.46 -28.00
N LEU A 528 -9.75 -13.19 -27.57
CA LEU A 528 -9.84 -14.10 -26.42
C LEU A 528 -9.99 -13.37 -25.10
N ILE A 529 -9.21 -12.30 -24.89
CA ILE A 529 -9.32 -11.42 -23.72
C ILE A 529 -10.74 -10.87 -23.62
N GLN A 530 -11.25 -10.25 -24.70
CA GLN A 530 -12.59 -9.67 -24.75
C GLN A 530 -13.66 -10.70 -24.34
N ASN A 531 -13.59 -11.92 -24.89
CA ASN A 531 -14.55 -12.97 -24.57
C ASN A 531 -14.48 -13.44 -23.12
N ARG A 532 -13.26 -13.74 -22.61
CA ARG A 532 -13.08 -14.27 -21.25
C ARG A 532 -13.41 -13.26 -20.18
N VAL A 533 -12.98 -12.01 -20.35
CA VAL A 533 -13.27 -10.94 -19.40
C VAL A 533 -14.75 -10.60 -19.40
N ASN A 534 -15.40 -10.54 -20.57
CA ASN A 534 -16.84 -10.29 -20.64
C ASN A 534 -17.66 -11.37 -19.93
N ILE A 535 -17.23 -12.63 -19.92
CA ILE A 535 -17.86 -13.68 -19.11
C ILE A 535 -17.67 -13.39 -17.62
N LEU A 536 -16.43 -13.20 -17.18
CA LEU A 536 -16.07 -12.97 -15.77
C LEU A 536 -16.83 -11.78 -15.15
N ILE A 537 -16.97 -10.67 -15.87
CA ILE A 537 -17.62 -9.48 -15.33
C ILE A 537 -19.16 -9.57 -15.34
N ASN A 538 -19.74 -10.53 -16.05
CA ASN A 538 -21.20 -10.73 -16.10
C ASN A 538 -21.69 -11.94 -15.28
N GLU A 539 -20.75 -12.69 -14.69
CA GLU A 539 -21.02 -13.62 -13.58
C GLU A 539 -21.15 -12.85 -12.26
#